data_AF-A0A7Y5WZM5-F1
#
_entry.id   AF-A0A7Y5WZM5-F1
#
_cell.length_a   1.000
_cell.length_b   1.000
_cell.length_c   1.000
_cell.angle_alpha   90.00
_cell.angle_beta   90.00
_cell.angle_gamma   90.00
#
_symmetry.space_group_name_H-M   'P 1'
#
loop_
_entity.id
_entity.type
_entity.pdbx_description
1 polymer ?
#
loop_
_entity_poly.entity_id
_entity_poly.type
_entity_poly.pdbx_seq_one_letter_code
_entity_poly.pdbx_strand_id
1 'polypeptide(L)'
;MRERLRILALDHFSGQDREALIEAGGGRFAWRTVPYWRFRDRANEMFPPDVRDGLEAWARPELERQRQAFSAWCRRELARLYVEWPYDVLLLPSDAFYYVRTFPENCHELGVPVFVAQKETTITEYSFAEHAPEVESYAPFVSDRMTVCSERHKQFWVAAGSDAALIEVTGQPRFDVYAHPPARAHGTRSVLFLSYEPDAYLHEGGVDWLDLRDETERSLIEATSDGWEVLVKLHPLQDRDAERASLEAKAGGNPRVRLAAPDADTRELILSADAVVGFQT
;
A
#
# COMPACT_ATOMS: atom_id res chain seq x y z
N MET A 1 -17.88 0.78 -31.60
CA MET A 1 -16.88 0.53 -30.55
C MET A 1 -17.61 0.60 -29.22
N ARG A 2 -17.46 -0.38 -28.32
CA ARG A 2 -18.03 -0.27 -26.96
C ARG A 2 -17.30 0.88 -26.25
N GLU A 3 -18.05 1.75 -25.59
CA GLU A 3 -17.48 2.81 -24.77
C GLU A 3 -16.64 2.18 -23.65
N ARG A 4 -15.43 2.72 -23.41
CA ARG A 4 -14.54 2.22 -22.35
C ARG A 4 -15.08 2.68 -21.01
N LEU A 5 -15.03 1.81 -20.00
CA LEU A 5 -15.39 2.19 -18.64
C LEU A 5 -14.28 3.08 -18.05
N ARG A 6 -14.66 4.26 -17.56
CA ARG A 6 -13.76 5.31 -17.09
C ARG A 6 -13.57 5.20 -15.59
N ILE A 7 -12.34 4.95 -15.17
CA ILE A 7 -11.97 4.78 -13.77
C ILE A 7 -11.18 5.99 -13.31
N LEU A 8 -11.71 6.69 -12.31
CA LEU A 8 -10.95 7.65 -11.54
C LEU A 8 -10.36 6.93 -10.33
N ALA A 9 -9.03 6.84 -10.25
CA ALA A 9 -8.37 6.18 -9.13
C ALA A 9 -7.65 7.19 -8.23
N LEU A 10 -7.82 7.06 -6.92
CA LEU A 10 -6.98 7.78 -5.96
C LEU A 10 -5.60 7.11 -5.92
N ASP A 11 -4.57 7.83 -6.34
CA ASP A 11 -3.23 7.29 -6.34
C ASP A 11 -2.60 7.41 -4.95
N HIS A 12 -2.59 6.30 -4.22
CA HIS A 12 -1.91 6.11 -2.94
C HIS A 12 -0.86 5.00 -3.10
N PHE A 13 0.20 5.29 -3.87
CA PHE A 13 1.24 4.32 -4.24
C PHE A 13 0.64 3.07 -4.92
N SER A 14 -0.10 3.28 -6.01
CA SER A 14 -0.88 2.23 -6.70
C SER A 14 -0.30 1.81 -8.05
N GLY A 15 0.90 2.29 -8.39
CA GLY A 15 1.45 2.15 -9.74
C GLY A 15 1.37 0.72 -10.26
N GLN A 16 1.88 -0.24 -9.47
CA GLN A 16 1.93 -1.65 -9.83
C GLN A 16 0.54 -2.30 -9.93
N ASP A 17 -0.38 -1.99 -9.01
CA ASP A 17 -1.75 -2.53 -9.07
C ASP A 17 -2.49 -1.98 -10.30
N ARG A 18 -2.33 -0.69 -10.56
CA ARG A 18 -2.95 0.00 -11.70
C ARG A 18 -2.43 -0.56 -13.02
N GLU A 19 -1.11 -0.75 -13.15
CA GLU A 19 -0.50 -1.32 -14.35
C GLU A 19 -1.04 -2.72 -14.65
N ALA A 20 -1.08 -3.60 -13.63
CA ALA A 20 -1.65 -4.94 -13.76
C ALA A 20 -3.13 -4.89 -14.17
N LEU A 21 -3.94 -4.02 -13.55
CA LEU A 21 -5.36 -3.86 -13.90
C LEU A 21 -5.56 -3.27 -15.31
N ILE A 22 -4.69 -2.36 -15.76
CA ILE A 22 -4.71 -1.82 -17.13
C ILE A 22 -4.44 -2.94 -18.13
N GLU A 23 -3.40 -3.74 -17.87
CA GLU A 23 -2.98 -4.85 -18.71
C GLU A 23 -4.08 -5.92 -18.80
N ALA A 24 -4.56 -6.43 -17.66
CA ALA A 24 -5.66 -7.38 -17.58
C ALA A 24 -6.98 -6.82 -18.16
N GLY A 25 -7.14 -5.50 -18.13
CA GLY A 25 -8.25 -4.78 -18.74
C GLY A 25 -8.26 -4.87 -20.26
N GLY A 26 -7.13 -5.10 -20.93
CA GLY A 26 -7.07 -5.24 -22.41
C GLY A 26 -7.65 -4.03 -23.15
N GLY A 27 -7.52 -2.82 -22.59
CA GLY A 27 -8.09 -1.59 -23.16
C GLY A 27 -9.60 -1.40 -22.94
N ARG A 28 -10.26 -2.22 -22.11
CA ARG A 28 -11.66 -2.02 -21.69
C ARG A 28 -11.85 -0.79 -20.81
N PHE A 29 -10.78 -0.34 -20.17
CA PHE A 29 -10.80 0.75 -19.19
C PHE A 29 -10.05 1.99 -19.71
N ALA A 30 -10.59 3.16 -19.40
CA ALA A 30 -9.86 4.43 -19.51
C ALA A 30 -9.56 4.90 -18.08
N TRP A 31 -8.30 5.25 -17.80
CA TRP A 31 -7.86 5.54 -16.44
C TRP A 31 -7.44 7.00 -16.29
N ARG A 32 -7.82 7.60 -15.17
CA ARG A 32 -7.25 8.86 -14.68
C ARG A 32 -6.93 8.69 -13.20
N THR A 33 -5.80 9.22 -12.77
CA THR A 33 -5.44 9.24 -11.35
C THR A 33 -5.55 10.63 -10.77
N VAL A 34 -5.85 10.67 -9.47
CA VAL A 34 -5.74 11.89 -8.66
C VAL A 34 -4.85 11.56 -7.47
N PRO A 35 -3.82 12.37 -7.20
CA PRO A 35 -2.92 12.08 -6.10
C PRO A 35 -3.61 12.21 -4.75
N TYR A 36 -3.35 11.26 -3.84
CA TYR A 36 -3.96 11.26 -2.51
C TYR A 36 -3.56 12.48 -1.66
N TRP A 37 -2.34 12.99 -1.83
CA TRP A 37 -1.83 14.13 -1.04
C TRP A 37 -2.70 15.38 -1.19
N ARG A 38 -3.36 15.58 -2.35
CA ARG A 38 -4.30 16.69 -2.54
C ARG A 38 -5.40 16.72 -1.47
N PHE A 39 -5.96 15.54 -1.14
CA PHE A 39 -7.05 15.43 -0.18
C PHE A 39 -6.51 15.34 1.25
N ARG A 40 -5.41 14.62 1.45
CA ARG A 40 -4.72 14.53 2.74
C ARG A 40 -4.26 15.90 3.24
N ASP A 41 -3.60 16.69 2.39
CA ASP A 41 -3.07 17.99 2.77
C ASP A 41 -4.21 18.94 3.14
N ARG A 42 -5.32 18.90 2.39
CA ARG A 42 -6.52 19.66 2.75
C ARG A 42 -7.15 19.20 4.06
N ALA A 43 -7.23 17.90 4.30
CA ALA A 43 -7.71 17.37 5.58
C ALA A 43 -6.79 17.84 6.73
N ASN A 44 -5.46 17.80 6.53
CA ASN A 44 -4.47 18.23 7.51
C ASN A 44 -4.55 19.72 7.88
N GLU A 45 -5.10 20.57 7.02
CA GLU A 45 -5.41 21.97 7.32
C GLU A 45 -6.69 22.15 8.16
N MET A 46 -7.61 21.18 8.09
CA MET A 46 -8.96 21.30 8.65
C MET A 46 -9.14 20.54 9.97
N PHE A 47 -8.36 19.49 10.19
CA PHE A 47 -8.45 18.61 11.35
C PHE A 47 -7.25 18.75 12.27
N PRO A 48 -7.44 18.54 13.60
CA PRO A 48 -6.33 18.54 14.54
C PRO A 48 -5.34 17.39 14.24
N PRO A 49 -4.07 17.50 14.68
CA PRO A 49 -3.03 16.53 14.34
C PRO A 49 -3.34 15.08 14.72
N ASP A 50 -4.04 14.86 15.83
CA ASP A 50 -4.38 13.54 16.37
C ASP A 50 -5.34 12.73 15.49
N VAL A 51 -6.09 13.39 14.59
CA VAL A 51 -6.87 12.71 13.53
C VAL A 51 -5.98 11.91 12.57
N ARG A 52 -4.70 12.26 12.47
CA ARG A 52 -3.73 11.54 11.62
C ARG A 52 -3.31 10.21 12.24
N ASP A 53 -3.50 10.07 13.55
CA ASP A 53 -2.94 8.98 14.35
C ASP A 53 -3.94 7.85 14.62
N GLY A 54 -5.25 8.05 14.37
CA GLY A 54 -6.24 7.00 14.61
C GLY A 54 -7.66 7.32 14.17
N LEU A 55 -8.48 6.26 14.03
CA LEU A 55 -9.87 6.36 13.57
C LEU A 55 -10.78 6.98 14.62
N GLU A 56 -10.52 6.71 15.90
CA GLU A 56 -11.28 7.28 17.01
C GLU A 56 -11.25 8.82 17.01
N ALA A 57 -10.06 9.41 16.82
CA ALA A 57 -9.90 10.85 16.80
C ALA A 57 -10.74 11.50 15.69
N TRP A 58 -10.82 10.87 14.52
CA TRP A 58 -11.70 11.30 13.43
C TRP A 58 -13.18 11.26 13.82
N ALA A 59 -13.61 10.23 14.55
CA ALA A 59 -15.01 9.98 14.89
C ALA A 59 -15.56 10.85 16.03
N ARG A 60 -14.71 11.61 16.74
CA ARG A 60 -15.14 12.41 17.89
C ARG A 60 -16.28 13.39 17.57
N PRO A 61 -17.34 13.49 18.40
CA PRO A 61 -18.51 14.31 18.08
C PRO A 61 -18.21 15.80 17.85
N GLU A 62 -17.21 16.36 18.55
CA GLU A 62 -16.82 17.77 18.44
C GLU A 62 -16.24 18.15 17.07
N LEU A 63 -15.83 17.18 16.25
CA LEU A 63 -15.31 17.40 14.90
C LEU A 63 -16.40 17.37 13.82
N GLU A 64 -17.67 17.21 14.18
CA GLU A 64 -18.78 17.09 13.23
C GLU A 64 -18.84 18.25 12.23
N ARG A 65 -18.68 19.49 12.70
CA ARG A 65 -18.69 20.66 11.82
C ARG A 65 -17.52 20.64 10.82
N GLN A 66 -16.35 20.19 11.25
CA GLN A 66 -15.16 20.06 10.41
C GLN A 66 -15.37 18.95 9.38
N ARG A 67 -15.93 17.80 9.77
CA ARG A 67 -16.31 16.71 8.84
C ARG A 67 -17.29 17.18 7.79
N GLN A 68 -18.34 17.92 8.17
CA GLN A 68 -19.30 18.51 7.22
C GLN A 68 -18.62 19.52 6.26
N ALA A 69 -17.77 20.39 6.79
CA ALA A 69 -17.05 21.36 5.97
C ALA A 69 -16.07 20.68 4.99
N PHE A 70 -15.39 19.62 5.43
CA PHE A 70 -14.49 18.83 4.61
C PHE A 70 -15.26 18.04 3.54
N SER A 71 -16.36 17.38 3.91
CA SER A 71 -17.25 16.70 2.96
C SER A 71 -17.75 17.65 1.87
N ALA A 72 -18.20 18.85 2.25
CA ALA A 72 -18.63 19.87 1.28
C ALA A 72 -17.51 20.31 0.32
N TRP A 73 -16.25 20.33 0.78
CA TRP A 73 -15.09 20.58 -0.07
C TRP A 73 -14.80 19.39 -1.00
N CYS A 74 -14.75 18.17 -0.47
CA CYS A 74 -14.58 16.93 -1.24
C CYS A 74 -15.62 16.81 -2.36
N ARG A 75 -16.89 17.09 -2.04
CA ARG A 75 -17.98 17.11 -3.03
C ARG A 75 -17.68 18.03 -4.21
N ARG A 76 -17.25 19.27 -3.95
CA ARG A 76 -16.93 20.23 -5.02
C ARG A 76 -15.76 19.74 -5.86
N GLU A 77 -14.76 19.14 -5.24
CA GLU A 77 -13.60 18.60 -5.94
C GLU A 77 -13.94 17.38 -6.81
N LEU A 78 -14.72 16.43 -6.28
CA LEU A 78 -15.18 15.25 -7.01
C LEU A 78 -16.09 15.64 -8.17
N ALA A 79 -17.00 16.62 -7.97
CA ALA A 79 -17.84 17.17 -9.03
C ALA A 79 -17.02 17.91 -10.10
N ARG A 80 -16.02 18.71 -9.72
CA ARG A 80 -15.10 19.36 -10.66
C ARG A 80 -14.37 18.33 -11.52
N LEU A 81 -13.82 17.29 -10.89
CA LEU A 81 -13.16 16.19 -11.59
C LEU A 81 -14.11 15.48 -12.56
N TYR A 82 -15.37 15.27 -12.16
CA TYR A 82 -16.39 14.63 -12.99
C TYR A 82 -16.78 15.50 -14.19
N VAL A 83 -16.90 16.81 -14.02
CA VAL A 83 -17.18 17.73 -15.14
C VAL A 83 -15.99 17.80 -16.11
N GLU A 84 -14.76 17.80 -15.60
CA GLU A 84 -13.55 17.80 -16.44
C GLU A 84 -13.36 16.49 -17.23
N TRP A 85 -13.68 15.37 -16.59
CA TRP A 85 -13.59 14.05 -17.19
C TRP A 85 -14.56 13.13 -16.47
N PRO A 86 -15.78 12.93 -17.01
CA PRO A 86 -16.76 12.11 -16.33
C PRO A 86 -16.22 10.70 -16.19
N TYR A 87 -16.42 10.11 -15.02
CA TYR A 87 -15.90 8.78 -14.67
C TYR A 87 -17.05 7.90 -14.20
N ASP A 88 -16.99 6.63 -14.53
CA ASP A 88 -18.07 5.68 -14.27
C ASP A 88 -17.87 4.96 -12.93
N VAL A 89 -16.64 4.96 -12.39
CA VAL A 89 -16.29 4.36 -11.10
C VAL A 89 -15.18 5.20 -10.44
N LEU A 90 -15.28 5.38 -9.13
CA LEU A 90 -14.17 5.83 -8.28
C LEU A 90 -13.50 4.61 -7.64
N LEU A 91 -12.18 4.49 -7.76
CA LEU A 91 -11.38 3.44 -7.13
C LEU A 91 -10.54 4.01 -5.99
N LEU A 92 -10.69 3.47 -4.79
CA LEU A 92 -9.98 3.83 -3.57
C LEU A 92 -9.07 2.69 -3.08
N PRO A 93 -7.93 2.99 -2.44
CA PRO A 93 -7.10 1.98 -1.78
C PRO A 93 -7.72 1.47 -0.46
N SER A 94 -8.54 2.30 0.17
CA SER A 94 -9.30 2.06 1.41
C SER A 94 -10.32 3.19 1.54
N ASP A 95 -11.45 2.94 2.20
CA ASP A 95 -12.42 3.96 2.59
C ASP A 95 -12.40 4.28 4.09
N ALA A 96 -11.43 3.73 4.83
CA ALA A 96 -11.20 4.00 6.25
C ALA A 96 -10.33 5.24 6.49
N PHE A 97 -9.50 5.67 5.53
CA PHE A 97 -8.65 6.84 5.72
C PHE A 97 -9.48 8.13 5.88
N TYR A 98 -9.19 8.90 6.91
CA TYR A 98 -9.90 10.14 7.27
C TYR A 98 -10.06 11.13 6.10
N TYR A 99 -9.06 11.22 5.22
CA TYR A 99 -9.05 12.15 4.09
C TYR A 99 -9.85 11.69 2.86
N VAL A 100 -10.35 10.44 2.82
CA VAL A 100 -11.26 9.95 1.77
C VAL A 100 -12.56 9.35 2.29
N ARG A 101 -12.75 9.31 3.61
CA ARG A 101 -13.90 8.71 4.28
C ARG A 101 -15.26 9.22 3.77
N THR A 102 -15.31 10.47 3.32
CA THR A 102 -16.51 11.13 2.80
C THR A 102 -16.74 10.88 1.30
N PHE A 103 -15.84 10.20 0.60
CA PHE A 103 -15.93 10.05 -0.86
C PHE A 103 -17.11 9.18 -1.29
N PRO A 104 -17.41 8.03 -0.65
CA PRO A 104 -18.55 7.20 -1.04
C PRO A 104 -19.87 7.99 -1.08
N GLU A 105 -20.21 8.68 0.01
CA GLU A 105 -21.40 9.54 0.07
C GLU A 105 -21.40 10.61 -1.03
N ASN A 106 -20.29 11.32 -1.21
CA ASN A 106 -20.17 12.39 -2.21
C ASN A 106 -20.21 11.88 -3.67
N CYS A 107 -19.74 10.66 -3.93
CA CYS A 107 -19.81 10.04 -5.25
C CYS A 107 -21.20 9.46 -5.54
N HIS A 108 -21.89 8.94 -4.53
CA HIS A 108 -23.29 8.51 -4.66
C HIS A 108 -24.21 9.66 -5.07
N GLU A 109 -23.96 10.90 -4.59
CA GLU A 109 -24.67 12.11 -5.07
C GLU A 109 -24.47 12.37 -6.58
N LEU A 110 -23.34 11.92 -7.15
CA LEU A 110 -23.04 12.02 -8.59
C LEU A 110 -23.55 10.80 -9.39
N GLY A 111 -24.15 9.81 -8.72
CA GLY A 111 -24.53 8.54 -9.34
C GLY A 111 -23.33 7.66 -9.70
N VAL A 112 -22.18 7.89 -9.08
CA VAL A 112 -20.95 7.14 -9.33
C VAL A 112 -20.70 6.14 -8.20
N PRO A 113 -20.58 4.83 -8.48
CA PRO A 113 -20.19 3.84 -7.49
C PRO A 113 -18.71 3.97 -7.09
N VAL A 114 -18.41 3.60 -5.86
CA VAL A 114 -17.07 3.58 -5.26
C VAL A 114 -16.64 2.17 -4.95
N PHE A 115 -15.50 1.78 -5.50
CA PHE A 115 -14.85 0.49 -5.29
C PHE A 115 -13.60 0.69 -4.44
N VAL A 116 -13.38 -0.20 -3.50
CA VAL A 116 -12.13 -0.29 -2.74
C VAL A 116 -11.32 -1.47 -3.27
N ALA A 117 -10.06 -1.24 -3.64
CA ALA A 117 -9.08 -2.28 -3.89
C ALA A 117 -8.06 -2.29 -2.76
N GLN A 118 -8.28 -3.17 -1.76
CA GLN A 118 -7.43 -3.22 -0.57
C GLN A 118 -6.03 -3.69 -0.92
N LYS A 119 -5.05 -2.94 -0.42
CA LYS A 119 -3.62 -3.20 -0.64
C LYS A 119 -2.94 -3.90 0.52
N GLU A 120 -3.60 -3.98 1.68
CA GLU A 120 -3.02 -4.64 2.84
C GLU A 120 -2.96 -6.16 2.62
N THR A 121 -1.79 -6.74 2.86
CA THR A 121 -1.49 -8.17 2.68
C THR A 121 -1.57 -8.95 3.99
N THR A 122 -1.42 -8.27 5.12
CA THR A 122 -1.08 -8.89 6.39
C THR A 122 -2.12 -8.59 7.45
N ILE A 123 -2.92 -9.60 7.76
CA ILE A 123 -3.85 -9.57 8.89
C ILE A 123 -3.32 -10.52 9.95
N THR A 124 -2.92 -10.02 11.10
CA THR A 124 -2.42 -10.82 12.23
C THR A 124 -3.57 -11.15 13.18
N GLU A 125 -3.34 -12.01 14.18
CA GLU A 125 -4.32 -12.21 15.26
C GLU A 125 -4.56 -10.91 16.05
N TYR A 126 -3.51 -10.09 16.20
CA TYR A 126 -3.63 -8.75 16.79
C TYR A 126 -4.57 -7.85 15.99
N SER A 127 -4.52 -7.89 14.65
CA SER A 127 -5.46 -7.15 13.80
C SER A 127 -6.92 -7.53 14.10
N PHE A 128 -7.21 -8.81 14.32
CA PHE A 128 -8.56 -9.24 14.70
C PHE A 128 -8.97 -8.76 16.09
N ALA A 129 -8.06 -8.85 17.07
CA ALA A 129 -8.35 -8.51 18.46
C ALA A 129 -8.54 -7.00 18.68
N GLU A 130 -7.69 -6.17 18.07
CA GLU A 130 -7.62 -4.75 18.36
C GLU A 130 -8.16 -3.88 17.21
N HIS A 131 -7.75 -4.14 15.97
CA HIS A 131 -8.08 -3.25 14.84
C HIS A 131 -9.49 -3.46 14.31
N ALA A 132 -9.98 -4.70 14.22
CA ALA A 132 -11.33 -4.96 13.70
C ALA A 132 -12.42 -4.26 14.53
N PRO A 133 -12.40 -4.30 15.88
CA PRO A 133 -13.34 -3.53 16.71
C PRO A 133 -13.20 -2.00 16.55
N GLU A 134 -11.98 -1.48 16.36
CA GLU A 134 -11.76 -0.06 16.11
C GLU A 134 -12.40 0.38 14.78
N VAL A 135 -12.17 -0.39 13.72
CA VAL A 135 -12.76 -0.15 12.39
C VAL A 135 -14.29 -0.23 12.47
N GLU A 136 -14.84 -1.26 13.13
CA GLU A 136 -16.29 -1.40 13.34
C GLU A 136 -16.88 -0.15 14.01
N SER A 137 -16.21 0.34 15.05
CA SER A 137 -16.69 1.45 15.88
C SER A 137 -16.58 2.81 15.19
N TYR A 138 -15.50 3.07 14.46
CA TYR A 138 -15.14 4.42 14.03
C TYR A 138 -15.06 4.61 12.52
N ALA A 139 -14.85 3.55 11.74
CA ALA A 139 -14.75 3.62 10.28
C ALA A 139 -15.33 2.38 9.58
N PRO A 140 -16.62 2.03 9.82
CA PRO A 140 -17.24 0.87 9.20
C PRO A 140 -17.20 1.00 7.66
N PHE A 141 -17.13 -0.09 6.93
CA PHE A 141 -17.09 -0.04 5.45
C PHE A 141 -18.35 0.67 4.88
N VAL A 142 -18.18 1.61 3.93
CA VAL A 142 -19.30 2.39 3.33
C VAL A 142 -19.26 2.48 1.81
N SER A 143 -18.30 1.82 1.16
CA SER A 143 -18.22 1.77 -0.31
C SER A 143 -19.10 0.67 -0.91
N ASP A 144 -19.28 0.65 -2.22
CA ASP A 144 -20.19 -0.28 -2.90
C ASP A 144 -19.62 -1.70 -3.01
N ARG A 145 -18.29 -1.81 -3.16
CA ARG A 145 -17.56 -3.08 -3.30
C ARG A 145 -16.15 -2.96 -2.76
N MET A 146 -15.65 -4.07 -2.22
CA MET A 146 -14.25 -4.20 -1.81
C MET A 146 -13.65 -5.44 -2.47
N THR A 147 -12.44 -5.31 -3.00
CA THR A 147 -11.59 -6.47 -3.29
C THR A 147 -10.48 -6.59 -2.26
N VAL A 148 -10.19 -7.82 -1.84
CA VAL A 148 -9.14 -8.15 -0.87
C VAL A 148 -8.23 -9.25 -1.38
N CYS A 149 -7.03 -9.35 -0.80
CA CYS A 149 -6.01 -10.27 -1.27
C CYS A 149 -6.18 -11.73 -0.82
N SER A 150 -6.94 -12.00 0.23
CA SER A 150 -7.08 -13.34 0.80
C SER A 150 -8.38 -13.52 1.58
N GLU A 151 -8.78 -14.77 1.81
CA GLU A 151 -9.91 -15.10 2.69
C GLU A 151 -9.72 -14.58 4.12
N ARG A 152 -8.47 -14.58 4.62
CA ARG A 152 -8.17 -14.02 5.95
C ARG A 152 -8.42 -12.52 6.01
N HIS A 153 -8.11 -11.80 4.93
CA HIS A 153 -8.42 -10.38 4.84
C HIS A 153 -9.93 -10.14 4.73
N LYS A 154 -10.66 -10.97 3.98
CA LYS A 154 -12.13 -10.93 4.00
C LYS A 154 -12.70 -11.16 5.41
N GLN A 155 -12.18 -12.14 6.14
CA GLN A 155 -12.59 -12.42 7.52
C GLN A 155 -12.37 -11.22 8.44
N PHE A 156 -11.27 -10.48 8.30
CA PHE A 156 -11.02 -9.26 9.06
C PHE A 156 -12.12 -8.21 8.84
N TRP A 157 -12.45 -7.91 7.59
CA TRP A 157 -13.49 -6.91 7.29
C TRP A 157 -14.88 -7.35 7.75
N VAL A 158 -15.18 -8.66 7.67
CA VAL A 158 -16.41 -9.22 8.23
C VAL A 158 -16.43 -9.11 9.76
N ALA A 159 -15.31 -9.39 10.43
CA ALA A 159 -15.18 -9.17 11.88
C ALA A 159 -15.31 -7.70 12.26
N ALA A 160 -14.89 -6.78 11.38
CA ALA A 160 -15.08 -5.34 11.51
C ALA A 160 -16.49 -4.85 11.11
N GLY A 161 -17.47 -5.75 10.97
CA GLY A 161 -18.88 -5.43 10.72
C GLY A 161 -19.28 -5.24 9.26
N SER A 162 -18.40 -5.55 8.30
CA SER A 162 -18.71 -5.40 6.87
C SER A 162 -19.55 -6.56 6.33
N ASP A 163 -20.42 -6.28 5.35
CA ASP A 163 -21.17 -7.33 4.66
C ASP A 163 -20.26 -8.15 3.74
N ALA A 164 -20.16 -9.46 4.02
CA ALA A 164 -19.38 -10.42 3.25
C ALA A 164 -19.78 -10.49 1.76
N ALA A 165 -21.01 -10.11 1.40
CA ALA A 165 -21.50 -10.09 0.02
C ALA A 165 -20.91 -8.93 -0.81
N LEU A 166 -20.38 -7.90 -0.16
CA LEU A 166 -19.73 -6.76 -0.80
C LEU A 166 -18.23 -6.97 -1.02
N ILE A 167 -17.65 -8.00 -0.39
CA ILE A 167 -16.21 -8.27 -0.38
C ILE A 167 -15.88 -9.47 -1.28
N GLU A 168 -15.02 -9.25 -2.26
CA GLU A 168 -14.53 -10.28 -3.17
C GLU A 168 -13.04 -10.55 -2.94
N VAL A 169 -12.66 -11.83 -2.89
CA VAL A 169 -11.25 -12.23 -2.77
C VAL A 169 -10.68 -12.39 -4.17
N THR A 170 -9.79 -11.47 -4.57
CA THR A 170 -9.22 -11.43 -5.92
C THR A 170 -7.71 -11.67 -5.96
N GLY A 171 -7.04 -11.72 -4.80
CA GLY A 171 -5.59 -11.52 -4.75
C GLY A 171 -5.21 -10.05 -4.90
N GLN A 172 -3.93 -9.75 -5.08
CA GLN A 172 -3.46 -8.39 -5.39
C GLN A 172 -3.00 -8.31 -6.84
N PRO A 173 -3.50 -7.35 -7.64
CA PRO A 173 -3.12 -7.25 -9.04
C PRO A 173 -1.61 -7.15 -9.26
N ARG A 174 -0.88 -6.47 -8.35
CA ARG A 174 0.59 -6.40 -8.43
C ARG A 174 1.30 -7.77 -8.44
N PHE A 175 0.67 -8.81 -7.92
CA PHE A 175 1.22 -10.18 -7.84
C PHE A 175 0.96 -11.02 -9.10
N ASP A 176 0.16 -10.54 -10.05
CA ASP A 176 -0.12 -11.27 -11.30
C ASP A 176 1.17 -11.60 -12.08
N VAL A 177 2.20 -10.76 -11.94
CA VAL A 177 3.53 -11.00 -12.54
C VAL A 177 4.17 -12.33 -12.08
N TYR A 178 3.82 -12.81 -10.88
CA TYR A 178 4.35 -14.08 -10.35
C TYR A 178 3.67 -15.32 -10.94
N ALA A 179 2.50 -15.17 -11.58
CA ALA A 179 1.84 -16.28 -12.27
C ALA A 179 2.59 -16.67 -13.56
N HIS A 180 3.37 -15.75 -14.13
CA HIS A 180 4.11 -15.93 -15.37
C HIS A 180 5.56 -15.43 -15.21
N PRO A 181 6.37 -16.08 -14.35
CA PRO A 181 7.73 -15.64 -14.12
C PRO A 181 8.54 -15.70 -15.42
N PRO A 182 9.35 -14.68 -15.74
CA PRO A 182 10.22 -14.73 -16.90
C PRO A 182 11.24 -15.88 -16.76
N ALA A 183 11.71 -16.40 -17.90
CA ALA A 183 12.78 -17.39 -17.89
C ALA A 183 14.01 -16.81 -17.19
N ARG A 184 14.44 -17.46 -16.11
CA ARG A 184 15.58 -16.99 -15.32
C ARG A 184 16.88 -17.30 -16.08
N ALA A 185 17.70 -16.28 -16.30
CA ALA A 185 19.07 -16.51 -16.78
C ALA A 185 19.85 -17.26 -15.69
N HIS A 186 20.38 -18.44 -16.01
CA HIS A 186 21.29 -19.14 -15.11
C HIS A 186 22.58 -18.32 -14.94
N GLY A 187 22.86 -17.87 -13.73
CA GLY A 187 24.00 -17.02 -13.38
C GLY A 187 24.58 -17.32 -12.00
N THR A 188 25.36 -16.37 -11.47
CA THR A 188 25.87 -16.41 -10.08
C THR A 188 24.71 -16.49 -9.09
N ARG A 189 24.86 -17.26 -8.01
CA ARG A 189 23.84 -17.35 -6.96
C ARG A 189 23.60 -15.97 -6.34
N SER A 190 22.35 -15.55 -6.23
CA SER A 190 22.00 -14.22 -5.72
C SER A 190 21.02 -14.27 -4.55
N VAL A 191 21.22 -13.40 -3.58
CA VAL A 191 20.29 -13.14 -2.48
C VAL A 191 19.82 -11.69 -2.55
N LEU A 192 18.51 -11.50 -2.52
CA LEU A 192 17.88 -10.20 -2.33
C LEU A 192 17.61 -10.02 -0.84
N PHE A 193 18.14 -8.95 -0.26
CA PHE A 193 17.79 -8.51 1.08
C PHE A 193 16.85 -7.31 1.00
N LEU A 194 15.61 -7.48 1.44
CA LEU A 194 14.67 -6.38 1.67
C LEU A 194 14.94 -5.83 3.07
N SER A 195 15.77 -4.78 3.13
CA SER A 195 16.06 -4.07 4.37
C SER A 195 14.81 -3.32 4.85
N TYR A 196 14.76 -3.06 6.15
CA TYR A 196 13.60 -2.51 6.83
C TYR A 196 13.99 -1.32 7.70
N GLU A 197 13.02 -0.43 7.89
CA GLU A 197 13.07 0.67 8.86
C GLU A 197 12.55 0.16 10.21
N PRO A 198 13.38 0.05 11.26
CA PRO A 198 12.96 -0.49 12.55
C PRO A 198 11.70 0.16 13.12
N ASP A 199 11.58 1.49 12.95
CA ASP A 199 10.47 2.27 13.48
C ASP A 199 9.19 2.14 12.64
N ALA A 200 9.25 1.53 11.45
CA ALA A 200 8.07 1.36 10.61
C ALA A 200 7.15 0.21 11.07
N TYR A 201 7.65 -0.70 11.91
CA TYR A 201 6.95 -1.96 12.24
C TYR A 201 6.78 -2.22 13.74
N LEU A 202 7.34 -1.37 14.60
CA LEU A 202 7.28 -1.55 16.05
C LEU A 202 6.33 -0.55 16.73
N HIS A 203 5.49 -1.11 17.60
CA HIS A 203 4.91 -0.42 18.74
C HIS A 203 5.45 -1.13 20.00
N GLU A 204 6.53 -0.60 20.57
CA GLU A 204 7.18 -0.97 21.84
C GLU A 204 7.60 -2.45 22.10
N GLY A 205 8.90 -2.64 22.39
CA GLY A 205 9.42 -3.72 23.25
C GLY A 205 9.56 -5.14 22.67
N GLY A 206 10.80 -5.60 22.45
CA GLY A 206 11.06 -7.06 22.42
C GLY A 206 12.41 -7.51 21.83
N VAL A 207 12.85 -6.89 20.73
CA VAL A 207 14.12 -7.18 20.05
C VAL A 207 14.67 -5.87 19.52
N ASP A 208 15.98 -5.63 19.62
CA ASP A 208 16.62 -4.52 18.91
C ASP A 208 16.67 -4.87 17.42
N TRP A 209 15.70 -4.38 16.66
CA TRP A 209 15.58 -4.66 15.23
C TRP A 209 16.78 -4.13 14.44
N LEU A 210 17.53 -3.16 14.97
CA LEU A 210 18.80 -2.72 14.41
C LEU A 210 19.86 -3.81 14.55
N ASP A 211 19.98 -4.44 15.72
CA ASP A 211 20.92 -5.54 15.93
C ASP A 211 20.61 -6.71 14.99
N LEU A 212 19.32 -7.05 14.83
CA LEU A 212 18.90 -8.10 13.90
C LEU A 212 19.22 -7.75 12.45
N ARG A 213 19.09 -6.48 12.08
CA ARG A 213 19.42 -5.99 10.73
C ARG A 213 20.92 -6.09 10.50
N ASP A 214 21.70 -5.63 11.46
CA ASP A 214 23.16 -5.65 11.41
C ASP A 214 23.71 -7.08 11.37
N GLU A 215 23.12 -7.99 12.15
CA GLU A 215 23.45 -9.42 12.10
C GLU A 215 23.10 -10.04 10.75
N THR A 216 21.94 -9.70 10.19
CA THR A 216 21.51 -10.15 8.86
C THR A 216 22.47 -9.65 7.79
N GLU A 217 22.80 -8.35 7.77
CA GLU A 217 23.73 -7.75 6.82
C GLU A 217 25.11 -8.38 6.88
N ARG A 218 25.67 -8.56 8.09
CA ARG A 218 26.96 -9.24 8.29
C ARG A 218 26.94 -10.66 7.72
N SER A 219 25.90 -11.43 8.04
CA SER A 219 25.77 -12.81 7.55
C SER A 219 25.67 -12.88 6.03
N LEU A 220 24.97 -11.92 5.41
CA LEU A 220 24.87 -11.81 3.96
C LEU A 220 26.21 -11.42 3.31
N ILE A 221 26.96 -10.48 3.92
CA ILE A 221 28.30 -10.10 3.47
C ILE A 221 29.23 -11.33 3.53
N GLU A 222 29.19 -12.11 4.62
CA GLU A 222 29.97 -13.34 4.77
C GLU A 222 29.63 -14.37 3.68
N ALA A 223 28.35 -14.52 3.31
CA ALA A 223 27.91 -15.43 2.26
C ALA A 223 28.53 -15.11 0.88
N THR A 224 29.02 -13.90 0.65
CA THR A 224 29.73 -13.57 -0.61
C THR A 224 31.04 -14.35 -0.78
N SER A 225 31.64 -14.82 0.31
CA SER A 225 32.83 -15.68 0.28
C SER A 225 32.55 -17.06 -0.32
N ASP A 226 31.30 -17.55 -0.20
CA ASP A 226 30.79 -18.77 -0.82
C ASP A 226 30.30 -18.54 -2.26
N GLY A 227 30.54 -17.36 -2.82
CA GLY A 227 30.24 -17.04 -4.20
C GLY A 227 28.88 -16.40 -4.43
N TRP A 228 28.13 -16.03 -3.38
CA TRP A 228 26.86 -15.33 -3.51
C TRP A 228 27.05 -13.86 -3.93
N GLU A 229 26.08 -13.34 -4.68
CA GLU A 229 25.85 -11.91 -4.88
C GLU A 229 24.73 -11.44 -3.95
N VAL A 230 24.95 -10.33 -3.24
CA VAL A 230 23.99 -9.74 -2.31
C VAL A 230 23.47 -8.45 -2.91
N LEU A 231 22.17 -8.37 -3.12
CA LEU A 231 21.49 -7.14 -3.51
C LEU A 231 20.62 -6.66 -2.35
N VAL A 232 20.87 -5.45 -1.85
CA VAL A 232 20.09 -4.84 -0.77
C VAL A 232 19.09 -3.85 -1.37
N LYS A 233 17.80 -4.01 -1.09
CA LYS A 233 16.74 -3.04 -1.39
C LYS A 233 16.29 -2.40 -0.09
N LEU A 234 16.43 -1.08 0.01
CA LEU A 234 16.04 -0.32 1.18
C LEU A 234 14.53 -0.12 1.25
N HIS A 235 14.02 -0.03 2.48
CA HIS A 235 12.69 0.49 2.78
C HIS A 235 12.56 1.95 2.33
N PRO A 236 11.40 2.41 1.82
CA PRO A 236 11.24 3.77 1.31
C PRO A 236 11.48 4.91 2.32
N LEU A 237 11.42 4.61 3.63
CA LEU A 237 11.67 5.60 4.70
C LEU A 237 13.14 5.70 5.13
N GLN A 238 14.00 4.75 4.73
CA GLN A 238 15.41 4.77 5.10
C GLN A 238 16.17 5.89 4.37
N ASP A 239 17.10 6.54 5.07
CA ASP A 239 18.06 7.45 4.44
C ASP A 239 19.04 6.66 3.57
N ARG A 240 18.83 6.76 2.25
CA ARG A 240 19.63 6.02 1.27
C ARG A 240 21.12 6.31 1.34
N ASP A 241 21.51 7.56 1.60
CA ASP A 241 22.92 7.93 1.58
C ASP A 241 23.62 7.44 2.85
N ALA A 242 22.94 7.53 4.00
CA ALA A 242 23.40 6.93 5.24
C ALA A 242 23.53 5.40 5.15
N GLU A 243 22.50 4.72 4.63
CA GLU A 243 22.51 3.26 4.48
C GLU A 243 23.54 2.78 3.45
N ARG A 244 23.74 3.54 2.36
CA ARG A 244 24.83 3.26 1.41
C ARG A 244 26.18 3.32 2.11
N ALA A 245 26.47 4.40 2.84
CA ALA A 245 27.75 4.59 3.51
C ALA A 245 27.99 3.48 4.56
N SER A 246 26.95 3.12 5.31
CA SER A 246 26.96 2.01 6.28
C SER A 246 27.30 0.68 5.59
N LEU A 247 26.59 0.34 4.51
CA LEU A 247 26.80 -0.90 3.77
C LEU A 247 28.19 -0.96 3.13
N GLU A 248 28.68 0.14 2.56
CA GLU A 248 30.03 0.24 1.98
C GLU A 248 31.12 0.05 3.04
N ALA A 249 30.93 0.62 4.25
CA ALA A 249 31.84 0.43 5.37
C ALA A 249 31.86 -1.02 5.86
N LYS A 250 30.68 -1.67 5.99
CA LYS A 250 30.56 -3.07 6.40
C LYS A 250 31.12 -4.05 5.36
N ALA A 251 30.83 -3.81 4.08
CA ALA A 251 31.24 -4.68 2.98
C ALA A 251 32.70 -4.48 2.55
N GLY A 252 33.38 -3.42 3.02
CA GLY A 252 34.78 -3.15 2.68
C GLY A 252 35.04 -2.97 1.18
N GLY A 253 34.05 -2.46 0.44
CA GLY A 253 34.12 -2.31 -1.02
C GLY A 253 33.97 -3.62 -1.82
N ASN A 254 33.46 -4.69 -1.21
CA ASN A 254 33.20 -5.95 -1.90
C ASN A 254 32.20 -5.76 -3.05
N PRO A 255 32.59 -6.00 -4.32
CA PRO A 255 31.73 -5.72 -5.49
C PRO A 255 30.53 -6.66 -5.59
N ARG A 256 30.49 -7.75 -4.81
CA ARG A 256 29.37 -8.69 -4.74
C ARG A 256 28.23 -8.19 -3.87
N VAL A 257 28.43 -7.13 -3.07
CA VAL A 257 27.41 -6.49 -2.26
C VAL A 257 26.99 -5.19 -2.94
N ARG A 258 25.72 -5.07 -3.31
CA ARG A 258 25.21 -3.93 -4.08
C ARG A 258 23.91 -3.42 -3.49
N LEU A 259 23.73 -2.10 -3.56
CA LEU A 259 22.46 -1.45 -3.25
C LEU A 259 21.61 -1.37 -4.52
N ALA A 260 20.37 -1.84 -4.46
CA ALA A 260 19.40 -1.69 -5.54
C ALA A 260 19.11 -0.21 -5.84
N ALA A 261 18.67 0.07 -7.06
CA ALA A 261 18.20 1.40 -7.43
C ALA A 261 16.94 1.77 -6.60
N PRO A 262 16.74 3.06 -6.26
CA PRO A 262 15.60 3.50 -5.45
C PRO A 262 14.26 3.08 -6.07
N ASP A 263 14.17 3.17 -7.39
CA ASP A 263 13.02 2.91 -8.25
C ASP A 263 12.96 1.48 -8.80
N ALA A 264 13.93 0.62 -8.45
CA ALA A 264 13.92 -0.78 -8.89
C ALA A 264 12.62 -1.47 -8.46
N ASP A 265 11.95 -2.17 -9.40
CA ASP A 265 10.75 -2.93 -9.13
C ASP A 265 11.08 -4.15 -8.26
N THR A 266 10.61 -4.11 -7.01
CA THR A 266 10.83 -5.19 -6.03
C THR A 266 10.35 -6.56 -6.53
N ARG A 267 9.33 -6.61 -7.39
CA ARG A 267 8.80 -7.87 -7.95
C ARG A 267 9.81 -8.52 -8.89
N GLU A 268 10.47 -7.72 -9.73
CA GLU A 268 11.53 -8.18 -10.62
C GLU A 268 12.78 -8.60 -9.84
N LEU A 269 13.10 -7.87 -8.76
CA LEU A 269 14.19 -8.25 -7.87
C LEU A 269 13.92 -9.61 -7.21
N ILE A 270 12.70 -9.84 -6.72
CA ILE A 270 12.28 -11.12 -6.12
C ILE A 270 12.38 -12.25 -7.17
N LEU A 271 11.87 -12.03 -8.38
CA LEU A 271 11.89 -13.03 -9.45
C LEU A 271 13.31 -13.37 -9.95
N SER A 272 14.27 -12.45 -9.79
CA SER A 272 15.65 -12.63 -10.24
C SER A 272 16.57 -13.22 -9.18
N ALA A 273 16.17 -13.25 -7.91
CA ALA A 273 16.96 -13.78 -6.80
C ALA A 273 16.82 -15.31 -6.61
N ASP A 274 17.88 -15.97 -6.13
CA ASP A 274 17.81 -17.40 -5.70
C ASP A 274 17.20 -17.53 -4.31
N ALA A 275 17.44 -16.52 -3.48
CA ALA A 275 16.91 -16.43 -2.13
C ALA A 275 16.47 -14.99 -1.86
N VAL A 276 15.38 -14.84 -1.11
CA VAL A 276 14.94 -13.55 -0.58
C VAL A 276 15.01 -13.62 0.94
N VAL A 277 15.76 -12.70 1.52
CA VAL A 277 15.73 -12.41 2.95
C VAL A 277 14.97 -11.10 3.09
N GLY A 278 13.90 -11.10 3.85
CA GLY A 278 13.11 -9.89 4.02
C GLY A 278 12.28 -9.97 5.28
N PHE A 279 12.10 -8.81 5.89
CA PHE A 279 11.06 -8.62 6.89
C PHE A 279 9.86 -8.01 6.19
N GLN A 280 8.68 -8.38 6.68
CA GLN A 280 7.40 -8.15 6.02
C GLN A 280 7.24 -6.66 5.67
N THR A 281 7.24 -6.35 4.37
CA THR A 281 6.92 -5.02 3.82
C THR A 281 5.42 -4.79 3.74
#